data_AF-A0A944GVS5-F1
#
_entry.id   AF-A0A944GVS5-F1
#
_cell.length_a   1.000
_cell.length_b   1.000
_cell.length_c   1.000
_cell.angle_alpha   90.00
_cell.angle_beta   90.00
_cell.angle_gamma   90.00
#
_symmetry.space_group_name_H-M   'P 1'
#
loop_
_entity.id
_entity.type
_entity.pdbx_description
1 polymer ?
#
loop_
_entity_poly.entity_id
_entity_poly.type
_entity_poly.pdbx_seq_one_letter_code
_entity_poly.pdbx_strand_id
1 'polypeptide(L)' 'MQTVDFVERKVSRFINEYNDEIEMGIIKYQDHYKVVVTICQEEPPFKDFIGIGIDRRRGRRAARKALKGLYLEAYSEE' A
#
# COMPACT_ATOMS: atom_id res chain seq x y z
N MET A 1 -16.72 -19.97 3.82
CA MET A 1 -15.67 -18.93 3.70
C MET A 1 -15.00 -18.81 5.05
N GLN A 2 -13.69 -19.05 5.16
CA GLN A 2 -12.97 -18.78 6.40
C GLN A 2 -12.86 -17.26 6.57
N THR A 3 -13.45 -16.72 7.63
CA THR A 3 -13.23 -15.34 8.06
C THR A 3 -11.80 -15.23 8.55
N VAL A 4 -10.96 -14.51 7.80
CA VAL A 4 -9.61 -14.19 8.27
C VAL A 4 -9.77 -13.07 9.29
N ASP A 5 -9.74 -13.42 10.58
CA ASP A 5 -9.85 -12.44 11.66
C ASP A 5 -8.64 -11.50 11.64
N PHE A 6 -8.88 -10.24 11.29
CA PHE A 6 -7.88 -9.18 11.40
C PHE A 6 -8.08 -8.45 12.73
N VAL A 7 -6.97 -8.15 13.40
CA VAL A 7 -6.94 -7.43 14.68
C VAL A 7 -7.30 -5.97 14.48
N GLU A 8 -6.83 -5.38 13.39
CA GLU A 8 -6.96 -3.96 13.14
C GLU A 8 -6.87 -3.68 11.64
N ARG A 9 -7.65 -2.71 11.16
CA ARG A 9 -7.54 -2.16 9.81
C ARG A 9 -7.50 -0.63 9.90
N LYS A 10 -6.57 -0.03 9.18
CA LYS A 10 -6.42 1.43 9.04
C LYS A 10 -6.24 1.79 7.57
N VAL A 11 -6.84 2.90 7.16
CA VAL A 11 -6.66 3.49 5.83
C VAL A 11 -6.22 4.94 6.03
N SER A 12 -5.25 5.38 5.23
CA SER A 12 -4.76 6.77 5.23
C SER A 12 -4.46 7.20 3.80
N ARG A 13 -4.64 8.49 3.51
CA ARG A 13 -4.30 9.09 2.22
C ARG A 13 -3.27 10.20 2.38
N PHE A 14 -2.39 10.34 1.40
CA PHE A 14 -1.39 11.41 1.34
C PHE A 14 -0.91 11.65 -0.09
N ILE A 15 -0.44 12.86 -0.38
CA ILE A 15 0.18 13.21 -1.67
C ILE A 15 1.67 12.86 -1.61
N ASN A 16 2.20 12.22 -2.67
CA ASN A 16 3.63 11.91 -2.78
C ASN A 16 4.44 13.01 -3.49
N GLU A 17 5.75 12.79 -3.67
CA GLU A 17 6.63 13.74 -4.37
C GLU A 17 6.30 13.95 -5.87
N TYR A 18 5.52 13.06 -6.47
CA TYR A 18 5.07 13.15 -7.87
C TYR A 18 3.70 13.82 -8.02
N ASN A 19 3.14 14.36 -6.92
CA ASN A 19 1.80 14.94 -6.87
C ASN A 19 0.67 13.93 -7.14
N ASP A 20 0.93 12.64 -6.92
CA ASP A 20 -0.07 11.58 -6.97
C ASP A 20 -0.67 11.34 -5.57
N GLU A 21 -1.98 11.16 -5.48
CA GLU A 21 -2.65 10.76 -4.23
C GLU A 21 -2.41 9.26 -3.98
N ILE A 22 -1.86 8.92 -2.82
CA ILE A 22 -1.63 7.55 -2.39
C ILE A 22 -2.69 7.18 -1.36
N GLU A 23 -3.42 6.08 -1.59
CA GLU A 23 -4.18 5.40 -0.55
C GLU A 23 -3.36 4.24 0.03
N MET A 24 -3.20 4.22 1.36
CA MET A 24 -2.50 3.16 2.08
C MET A 24 -3.45 2.44 3.02
N GLY A 25 -3.71 1.16 2.74
CA GLY A 25 -4.44 0.25 3.62
C GLY A 25 -3.49 -0.62 4.45
N ILE A 26 -3.54 -0.50 5.77
CA ILE A 26 -2.81 -1.33 6.72
C ILE A 26 -3.77 -2.31 7.37
N ILE A 27 -3.48 -3.61 7.27
CA ILE A 27 -4.21 -4.69 7.92
C ILE A 27 -3.25 -5.40 8.87
N LYS A 28 -3.62 -5.46 10.16
CA LYS A 28 -2.92 -6.25 11.17
C LYS A 28 -3.66 -7.58 11.35
N TYR A 29 -3.01 -8.67 10.98
CA TYR A 29 -3.41 -10.02 11.34
C TYR A 29 -2.77 -10.43 12.66
N GLN A 30 -3.12 -11.61 13.17
CA GLN A 30 -2.56 -12.12 14.43
C GLN A 30 -1.03 -12.31 14.35
N ASP A 31 -0.50 -12.68 13.19
CA ASP A 31 0.90 -13.09 12.99
C ASP A 31 1.71 -12.12 12.09
N HIS A 32 1.05 -11.22 11.37
CA HIS A 32 1.72 -10.28 10.48
C HIS A 32 0.91 -9.02 10.17
N TYR A 33 1.60 -8.06 9.59
CA TYR A 33 1.02 -6.87 8.96
C TYR A 33 1.07 -7.05 7.45
N LYS A 34 -0.05 -6.76 6.79
CA LYS A 34 -0.14 -6.56 5.34
C LYS A 34 -0.45 -5.11 5.08
N VAL A 35 0.30 -4.49 4.18
CA VAL A 35 0.05 -3.14 3.70
C VAL A 35 -0.14 -3.19 2.20
N VAL A 36 -1.20 -2.55 1.74
CA VAL A 36 -1.51 -2.33 0.33
C VAL A 36 -1.44 -0.81 0.12
N VAL A 37 -0.77 -0.39 -0.95
CA VAL A 37 -0.75 1.01 -1.39
C VAL A 37 -1.18 1.08 -2.85
N THR A 38 -1.96 2.08 -3.18
CA THR A 38 -2.44 2.33 -4.55
C THR A 38 -2.31 3.80 -4.88
N ILE A 39 -2.05 4.12 -6.15
CA ILE A 39 -2.20 5.49 -6.65
C ILE A 39 -3.67 5.70 -7.00
N CYS A 40 -4.27 6.74 -6.44
CA CYS A 40 -5.63 7.19 -6.74
C CYS A 40 -5.54 8.31 -7.76
N GLN A 41 -6.11 8.09 -8.95
CA GLN A 41 -6.22 9.13 -9.98
C GLN A 41 -7.68 9.45 -10.23
N GLU A 42 -8.01 10.73 -10.16
CA GLU A 42 -9.34 11.22 -10.50
C GLU A 42 -9.50 11.39 -12.02
N GLU A 43 -8.39 11.60 -12.75
CA GLU A 43 -8.38 11.89 -14.18
C GLU A 43 -7.49 10.93 -14.99
N PRO A 44 -7.80 10.69 -16.28
CA PRO A 44 -6.96 9.90 -17.17
C PRO A 44 -5.56 10.50 -17.38
N PRO A 45 -4.54 9.67 -17.71
CA PRO A 45 -4.62 8.22 -17.87
C PRO A 45 -4.66 7.51 -16.51
N PHE A 46 -5.67 6.66 -16.30
CA PHE A 46 -5.80 5.85 -15.08
C PHE A 46 -4.67 4.82 -15.01
N LYS A 47 -3.96 4.81 -13.89
CA LYS A 47 -2.80 3.99 -13.58
C LYS A 47 -3.17 3.11 -12.41
N ASP A 48 -3.30 1.81 -12.68
CA ASP A 48 -3.59 0.80 -11.66
C ASP A 48 -2.29 0.28 -11.04
N PHE A 49 -1.51 1.17 -10.42
CA PHE A 49 -0.29 0.77 -9.72
C PHE A 49 -0.61 0.34 -8.28
N ILE A 50 -0.14 -0.86 -7.91
CA ILE A 50 -0.41 -1.45 -6.60
C ILE A 50 0.87 -1.96 -5.97
N GLY A 51 1.22 -1.43 -4.80
CA GLY A 51 2.28 -1.94 -3.96
C GLY A 51 1.74 -2.82 -2.84
N ILE A 52 2.34 -4.00 -2.63
CA ILE A 52 2.00 -4.88 -1.51
C ILE A 52 3.25 -5.15 -0.66
N GLY A 53 3.10 -5.01 0.65
CA GLY A 53 4.17 -5.29 1.60
C GLY A 53 3.68 -6.08 2.80
N ILE A 54 4.48 -7.06 3.21
CA ILE A 54 4.19 -7.90 4.39
C ILE A 54 5.38 -7.87 5.35
N ASP A 55 5.08 -7.76 6.65
CA ASP A 55 6.07 -7.88 7.71
C ASP A 55 5.43 -8.50 8.96
N ARG A 56 6.09 -9.50 9.55
CA ARG A 56 5.56 -10.23 10.72
C ARG A 56 5.38 -9.37 11.98
N ARG A 57 6.14 -8.27 12.11
CA ARG A 57 6.24 -7.56 13.40
C ARG A 57 5.94 -6.07 13.32
N ARG A 58 6.14 -5.43 12.16
CA ARG A 58 6.09 -3.97 12.06
C ARG A 58 5.34 -3.52 10.81
N GLY A 59 4.18 -2.90 11.00
CA GLY A 59 3.42 -2.24 9.93
C GLY A 59 4.25 -1.24 9.12
N ARG A 60 5.14 -0.47 9.77
CA ARG A 60 6.05 0.47 9.07
C ARG A 60 7.02 -0.23 8.09
N ARG A 61 7.48 -1.44 8.41
CA ARG A 61 8.35 -2.21 7.48
C ARG A 61 7.54 -2.76 6.32
N ALA A 62 6.32 -3.23 6.58
CA ALA A 62 5.39 -3.63 5.53
C ALA A 62 5.08 -2.44 4.59
N ALA A 63 4.78 -1.26 5.14
CA ALA A 63 4.52 -0.05 4.36
C ALA A 63 5.72 0.35 3.48
N ARG A 64 6.95 0.31 4.02
CA ARG A 64 8.15 0.59 3.22
C ARG A 64 8.32 -0.38 2.05
N LYS A 65 8.01 -1.66 2.23
CA LYS A 65 8.05 -2.65 1.14
C LYS A 65 6.97 -2.36 0.09
N ALA A 66 5.75 -2.05 0.55
CA ALA A 66 4.63 -1.72 -0.33
C ALA A 66 4.94 -0.49 -1.19
N LEU A 67 5.39 0.61 -0.58
CA LEU A 67 5.78 1.83 -1.28
C LEU A 67 6.96 1.61 -2.24
N LYS A 68 7.96 0.82 -1.84
CA LYS A 68 9.07 0.49 -2.74
C LYS A 68 8.57 -0.23 -4.00
N GLY A 69 7.66 -1.19 -3.85
CA GLY A 69 7.05 -1.90 -4.99
C GLY A 69 6.27 -0.95 -5.89
N LEU A 70 5.40 -0.14 -5.29
CA LEU A 70 4.60 0.86 -6.01
C LEU A 70 5.47 1.82 -6.82
N TYR A 71 6.53 2.38 -6.21
CA TYR A 71 7.36 3.39 -6.87
C TYR A 71 8.25 2.80 -7.96
N LEU A 72 8.71 1.56 -7.78
CA LEU A 72 9.41 0.85 -8.86
C LEU A 72 8.47 0.68 -10.05
N GLU A 73 7.24 0.25 -9.84
CA GLU A 73 6.30 0.05 -10.96
C GLU A 73 5.83 1.36 -11.60
N ALA A 74 5.57 2.39 -10.78
CA ALA A 74 4.98 3.64 -11.24
C ALA A 74 6.00 4.65 -11.82
N TYR A 75 7.26 4.59 -11.37
CA TYR A 75 8.24 5.65 -11.62
C TYR A 75 9.65 5.15 -11.97
N SER A 76 9.91 3.85 -12.10
CA SER A 76 11.21 3.44 -12.65
C SER A 76 11.26 3.86 -14.13
N GLU A 77 12.07 4.85 -14.45
CA GLU A 77 12.48 5.13 -15.82
C GLU A 77 13.30 3.93 -16.32
N GLU A 78 13.07 3.48 -17.56
CA GLU A 78 13.98 2.56 -18.27
C GLU A 78 15.36 3.20 -18.49
#